data_AF-A0A0V0RBQ2-F1
#
_entry.id   AF-A0A0V0RBQ2-F1
#
_cell.length_a   1.000
_cell.length_b   1.000
_cell.length_c   1.000
_cell.angle_alpha   90.00
_cell.angle_beta   90.00
_cell.angle_gamma   90.00
#
_symmetry.space_group_name_H-M   'P 1'
#
loop_
_entity.id
_entity.type
_entity.pdbx_description
1 polymer ?
#
loop_
_entity_poly.entity_id
_entity_poly.type
_entity_poly.pdbx_seq_one_letter_code
_entity_poly.pdbx_strand_id
1 'polypeptide(L)'
;LLSEDPHDCAPLTPAHFLIGRELASLPIPAASASAPTNASSLRKRWRHQQLLMKHLWNRWLEEYLVTLTSRGKWTKIGRQPEKGDLVFLVEEGVPRNRWKLGVIIEPLTGSDGVT
;
A
#
# COMPACT_ATOMS: atom_id res chain seq x y z
N LEU A 1 13.39 3.98 1.77
CA LEU A 1 13.82 2.63 1.37
C LEU A 1 12.73 1.70 1.84
N LEU A 2 12.22 0.84 0.96
CA LEU A 2 11.19 -0.13 1.33
C LEU A 2 11.84 -1.20 2.21
N SER A 3 11.19 -1.56 3.31
CA SER A 3 11.63 -2.69 4.11
C SER A 3 11.31 -3.98 3.39
N GLU A 4 12.26 -4.90 3.39
CA GLU A 4 12.07 -6.28 2.92
C GLU A 4 11.64 -7.19 4.08
N ASP A 5 11.54 -6.65 5.30
CA ASP A 5 11.12 -7.39 6.48
C ASP A 5 9.60 -7.68 6.42
N PRO A 6 9.18 -8.95 6.38
CA PRO A 6 7.77 -9.32 6.41
C PRO A 6 7.05 -8.96 7.71
N HIS A 7 7.78 -8.51 8.74
CA HIS A 7 7.22 -8.01 10.00
C HIS A 7 7.13 -6.49 10.06
N ASP A 8 7.59 -5.79 9.02
CA ASP A 8 7.38 -4.34 8.93
C ASP A 8 5.88 -4.05 8.73
N CYS A 9 5.34 -3.23 9.62
CA CYS A 9 3.93 -2.84 9.63
C CYS A 9 3.64 -1.68 8.67
N ALA A 10 4.64 -1.19 7.93
CA ALA A 10 4.46 -0.16 6.91
C ALA A 10 3.72 -0.71 5.68
N PRO A 11 2.53 -0.18 5.31
CA PRO A 11 1.78 -0.67 4.16
C PRO A 11 2.50 -0.34 2.85
N LEU A 12 2.43 -1.26 1.88
CA LEU A 12 2.77 -0.93 0.51
C LEU A 12 1.69 -0.03 -0.10
N THR A 13 2.05 1.23 -0.36
CA THR A 13 1.16 2.22 -1.00
C THR A 13 1.45 2.33 -2.50
N PRO A 14 0.49 2.78 -3.33
CA PRO A 14 0.77 3.08 -4.74
C PRO A 14 1.97 4.03 -4.94
N ALA A 15 2.20 4.96 -4.00
CA ALA A 15 3.34 5.88 -4.03
C ALA A 15 4.70 5.16 -3.99
N HIS A 16 4.78 4.01 -3.30
CA HIS A 16 5.98 3.18 -3.29
C HIS A 16 6.36 2.70 -4.69
N PHE A 17 5.37 2.38 -5.53
CA PHE A 17 5.61 1.97 -6.90
C PHE A 17 5.80 3.17 -7.84
N LEU A 18 4.97 4.21 -7.70
CA LEU A 18 4.97 5.39 -8.57
C LEU A 18 6.20 6.28 -8.38
N ILE A 19 6.61 6.51 -7.13
CA ILE A 19 7.62 7.50 -6.74
C ILE A 19 8.86 6.81 -6.16
N GLY A 20 8.76 5.55 -5.73
CA GLY A 20 9.86 4.82 -5.08
C GLY A 20 10.01 5.13 -3.59
N ARG A 21 9.02 5.83 -3.00
CA ARG A 21 9.02 6.29 -1.60
C ARG A 21 7.59 6.61 -1.16
N GLU A 22 7.39 6.75 0.14
CA GLU A 22 6.12 7.21 0.71
C GLU A 22 5.73 8.59 0.16
N LEU A 23 4.44 8.80 -0.10
CA LEU A 23 3.94 10.08 -0.62
C LEU A 23 4.23 11.24 0.34
N ALA A 24 4.15 11.00 1.64
CA ALA A 24 4.40 11.99 2.69
C ALA A 24 5.90 12.18 3.01
N SER A 25 6.80 11.39 2.40
CA SER A 25 8.23 11.52 2.68
C SER A 25 8.76 12.87 2.19
N LEU A 26 9.53 13.55 3.05
CA LEU A 26 10.25 14.76 2.66
C LEU A 26 11.16 14.45 1.46
N PRO A 27 11.28 15.36 0.47
CA PRO A 27 12.23 15.21 -0.62
C PRO A 27 13.61 14.90 -0.03
N ILE A 28 14.23 13.82 -0.49
CA ILE A 28 15.61 13.51 -0.10
C ILE A 28 16.47 14.71 -0.53
N PRO A 29 17.18 15.37 0.39
CA PRO A 29 18.07 16.47 0.04
C PRO A 29 19.08 15.98 -1.01
N ALA A 30 19.31 16.77 -2.06
CA ALA A 30 20.21 16.40 -3.16
C ALA A 30 21.64 16.02 -2.70
N ALA A 31 22.01 16.36 -1.47
CA ALA A 31 23.31 16.08 -0.86
C ALA A 31 23.46 14.66 -0.27
N SER A 32 22.38 13.91 0.02
CA SER A 32 22.47 12.62 0.73
C SER A 32 22.30 11.38 -0.13
N ALA A 33 21.87 11.54 -1.39
CA ALA A 33 21.86 10.46 -2.38
C ALA A 33 22.90 10.78 -3.45
N SER A 34 23.61 9.75 -3.91
CA SER A 34 24.37 9.78 -5.16
C SER A 34 23.42 10.03 -6.33
N ALA A 35 22.96 11.28 -6.45
CA ALA A 35 22.06 11.70 -7.51
C ALA A 35 22.78 11.44 -8.84
N PRO A 36 22.11 10.81 -9.82
CA PRO A 36 22.71 10.60 -11.12
C PRO A 36 23.01 11.96 -11.74
N THR A 37 24.28 12.36 -11.74
CA THR A 37 24.72 13.70 -12.14
C THR A 37 24.75 13.89 -13.65
N ASN A 38 24.66 12.82 -14.43
CA ASN A 38 24.69 12.88 -15.89
C ASN A 38 23.35 12.53 -16.56
N ALA A 39 23.09 13.14 -17.71
CA ALA A 39 21.81 13.01 -18.42
C ALA A 39 21.50 11.58 -18.90
N SER A 40 22.50 10.71 -19.05
CA SER A 40 22.32 9.32 -19.47
C SER A 40 21.77 8.45 -18.34
N SER A 41 22.28 8.60 -17.12
CA SER A 41 21.81 7.87 -15.95
C SER A 41 20.40 8.30 -15.52
N LEU A 42 20.08 9.60 -15.59
CA LEU A 42 18.72 10.10 -15.40
C LEU A 42 17.73 9.50 -16.41
N ARG A 43 18.10 9.43 -17.70
CA ARG A 43 17.28 8.78 -18.73
C ARG A 43 17.06 7.29 -18.46
N LYS A 44 18.09 6.56 -18.03
CA LYS A 44 17.97 5.14 -17.68
C LYS A 44 17.00 4.93 -16.52
N ARG A 45 17.12 5.73 -15.45
CA ARG A 45 16.21 5.69 -14.30
C ARG A 45 14.77 6.00 -14.71
N TRP A 46 14.57 7.06 -15.49
CA TRP A 46 13.25 7.42 -15.99
C TRP A 46 12.63 6.29 -16.82
N ARG A 47 13.39 5.71 -17.76
CA ARG A 47 12.91 4.59 -18.60
C ARG A 47 12.55 3.35 -17.77
N HIS A 48 13.32 3.08 -16.71
CA HIS A 48 13.02 2.00 -15.78
C HIS A 48 11.72 2.27 -15.00
N GLN A 49 11.51 3.49 -14.49
CA GLN A 49 10.25 3.87 -13.83
C GLN A 49 9.04 3.75 -14.77
N GLN A 50 9.18 4.17 -16.03
CA GLN A 50 8.11 4.00 -17.02
C GLN A 50 7.77 2.53 -17.28
N LEU A 51 8.77 1.66 -17.32
CA LEU A 51 8.57 0.22 -17.47
C LEU A 51 7.79 -0.35 -16.27
N LEU A 52 8.19 -0.01 -15.04
CA LEU A 52 7.47 -0.44 -13.84
C LEU A 52 6.03 0.06 -13.82
N MET A 53 5.78 1.30 -14.24
CA MET A 53 4.42 1.85 -14.33
C MET A 53 3.56 1.15 -15.35
N LYS A 54 4.13 0.81 -16.51
CA LYS A 54 3.42 0.01 -17.49
C LYS A 54 3.03 -1.36 -16.94
N HIS A 55 3.95 -2.05 -16.25
CA HIS A 55 3.65 -3.35 -15.63
C HIS A 55 2.58 -3.24 -14.55
N LEU A 56 2.69 -2.25 -13.66
CA LEU A 56 1.70 -2.01 -12.62
C LEU A 56 0.32 -1.73 -13.21
N TRP A 57 0.24 -0.85 -14.23
CA TRP A 57 -1.01 -0.48 -14.85
C TRP A 57 -1.69 -1.66 -15.53
N ASN A 58 -0.93 -2.49 -16.25
CA ASN A 58 -1.46 -3.69 -16.88
C ASN A 58 -2.03 -4.67 -15.85
N ARG A 59 -1.25 -5.00 -14.81
CA ARG A 59 -1.72 -5.90 -13.74
C ARG A 59 -2.88 -5.30 -12.96
N TRP A 60 -2.88 -3.99 -12.72
CA TRP A 60 -3.98 -3.32 -12.04
C TRP A 60 -5.28 -3.41 -12.85
N LEU A 61 -5.23 -3.20 -14.17
CA LEU A 61 -6.40 -3.34 -15.04
C LEU A 61 -6.88 -4.79 -15.15
N GLU A 62 -5.97 -5.73 -15.34
CA GLU A 62 -6.30 -7.13 -15.62
C GLU A 62 -6.66 -7.92 -14.36
N GLU A 63 -5.94 -7.70 -13.26
CA GLU A 63 -6.09 -8.47 -12.02
C GLU A 63 -6.99 -7.75 -11.02
N TYR A 64 -6.72 -6.47 -10.74
CA TYR A 64 -7.38 -5.77 -9.63
C TYR A 64 -8.73 -5.14 -10.02
N LEU A 65 -8.80 -4.43 -11.15
CA LEU A 65 -10.03 -3.74 -11.56
C LEU A 65 -11.19 -4.71 -11.78
N VAL A 66 -10.90 -5.92 -12.27
CA VAL A 66 -11.88 -7.01 -12.41
C VAL A 66 -12.45 -7.45 -11.05
N THR A 67 -11.66 -7.40 -9.97
CA THR A 67 -12.18 -7.66 -8.62
C THR A 67 -13.08 -6.55 -8.09
N LEU A 68 -12.89 -5.30 -8.54
CA LEU A 68 -13.73 -4.17 -8.12
C LEU A 68 -15.13 -4.19 -8.75
N THR A 69 -15.29 -4.79 -9.94
CA THR A 69 -16.60 -4.97 -10.58
C THR A 69 -17.36 -6.20 -10.07
N SER A 70 -16.68 -7.15 -9.41
CA SER A 70 -17.33 -8.21 -8.65
C SER A 70 -18.04 -7.60 -7.43
N ARG A 71 -19.31 -7.24 -7.59
CA ARG A 71 -20.20 -6.96 -6.47
C ARG A 71 -20.50 -8.27 -5.76
N GLY A 72 -19.56 -8.73 -4.94
CA GLY A 72 -19.85 -9.74 -3.94
C GLY A 72 -21.04 -9.24 -3.14
N LYS A 73 -22.19 -9.93 -3.23
CA LYS A 73 -23.19 -9.85 -2.17
C LYS A 73 -22.44 -10.07 -0.86
N TRP A 74 -22.77 -9.30 0.17
CA TRP A 74 -22.16 -9.29 1.51
C TRP A 74 -22.30 -10.63 2.27
N THR A 75 -22.28 -11.75 1.58
CA THR A 75 -22.66 -13.09 2.05
C THR A 75 -21.48 -14.04 2.23
N LYS A 76 -20.25 -13.66 1.86
CA LYS A 76 -19.06 -14.41 2.30
C LYS A 76 -18.44 -13.68 3.47
N ILE A 77 -18.58 -14.27 4.66
CA ILE A 77 -17.78 -13.94 5.82
C ILE A 77 -16.33 -14.14 5.37
N GLY A 78 -15.59 -13.05 5.20
CA GLY A 78 -14.17 -13.09 4.86
C GLY A 78 -13.36 -13.75 5.97
N ARG A 79 -12.05 -13.96 5.72
CA ARG A 79 -11.12 -14.31 6.80
C ARG A 79 -11.33 -13.37 7.99
N GLN A 80 -11.51 -13.92 9.18
CA GLN A 80 -11.62 -13.12 10.39
C GLN A 80 -10.31 -12.38 10.63
N PRO A 81 -10.37 -11.16 11.17
CA PRO A 81 -9.18 -10.40 11.54
C PRO A 81 -8.33 -11.18 12.55
N GLU A 82 -7.04 -11.32 12.26
CA GLU A 82 -6.08 -12.03 13.11
C GLU A 82 -5.05 -11.06 13.69
N LYS A 83 -4.38 -11.50 14.76
CA LYS A 83 -3.24 -10.78 15.34
C LYS A 83 -2.17 -10.51 14.26
N GLY A 84 -1.71 -9.27 14.18
CA GLY A 84 -0.74 -8.82 13.19
C GLY A 84 -1.35 -8.30 11.90
N ASP A 85 -2.66 -8.47 11.66
CA ASP A 85 -3.30 -7.89 10.49
C ASP A 85 -3.34 -6.36 10.60
N LEU A 86 -3.09 -5.70 9.46
CA LEU A 86 -3.13 -4.26 9.30
C LEU A 86 -4.54 -3.81 8.91
N VAL A 87 -5.14 -2.92 9.69
CA VAL A 87 -6.54 -2.51 9.56
C VAL A 87 -6.75 -1.00 9.58
N PHE A 88 -7.89 -0.54 9.07
CA PHE A 88 -8.35 0.84 9.24
C PHE A 88 -9.30 0.95 10.43
N LEU A 89 -9.06 1.93 11.30
CA LEU A 89 -9.98 2.32 12.36
C LEU A 89 -11.07 3.23 11.78
N VAL A 90 -12.27 2.66 11.63
CA VAL A 90 -13.44 3.38 11.13
C VAL A 90 -14.07 4.14 12.29
N GLU A 91 -13.91 5.47 12.28
CA GLU A 91 -14.54 6.38 13.23
C GLU A 91 -15.74 7.08 12.57
N GLU A 92 -16.87 7.15 13.27
CA GLU A 92 -18.05 7.85 12.78
C GLU A 92 -17.77 9.36 12.66
N GLY A 93 -18.21 9.99 11.56
CA GLY A 93 -17.95 11.40 11.28
C GLY A 93 -16.55 11.71 10.73
N VAL A 94 -15.64 10.72 10.63
CA VAL A 94 -14.31 10.91 10.03
C VAL A 94 -14.34 10.48 8.56
N PRO A 95 -13.93 11.34 7.61
CA PRO A 95 -13.87 10.97 6.20
C PRO A 95 -12.84 9.86 5.98
N ARG A 96 -13.09 8.98 5.00
CA ARG A 96 -12.29 7.77 4.74
C ARG A 96 -10.78 8.03 4.63
N ASN A 97 -10.38 9.16 4.03
CA ASN A 97 -8.98 9.52 3.86
C ASN A 97 -8.26 9.94 5.17
N ARG A 98 -8.99 10.01 6.28
CA ARG A 98 -8.46 10.32 7.62
C ARG A 98 -8.61 9.16 8.60
N TRP A 99 -9.06 7.99 8.15
CA TRP A 99 -9.07 6.80 8.99
C TRP A 99 -7.65 6.44 9.39
N LYS A 100 -7.47 6.15 10.68
CA LYS A 100 -6.17 5.74 11.22
C LYS A 100 -5.87 4.32 10.81
N LEU A 101 -4.59 4.04 10.62
CA LEU A 101 -4.09 2.69 10.41
C LEU A 101 -3.75 2.08 11.77
N GLY A 102 -4.04 0.79 11.96
CA GLY A 102 -3.69 0.05 13.17
C GLY A 102 -3.24 -1.37 12.86
N VAL A 103 -2.57 -1.99 13.81
CA VAL A 103 -2.20 -3.41 13.77
C VAL A 103 -2.95 -4.11 14.90
N ILE A 104 -3.57 -5.25 14.61
CA ILE A 104 -4.29 -6.02 15.62
C ILE A 104 -3.28 -6.63 16.58
N ILE A 105 -3.35 -6.23 17.85
CA ILE A 105 -2.50 -6.79 18.92
C ILE A 105 -3.10 -8.09 19.44
N GLU A 106 -4.42 -8.10 19.64
CA GLU A 106 -5.18 -9.24 20.13
C GLU A 106 -6.65 -9.10 19.70
N PRO A 107 -7.21 -10.10 18.98
CA PRO A 107 -8.61 -10.10 18.63
C PRO A 107 -9.44 -10.68 19.79
N LEU A 108 -10.56 -10.03 20.13
CA LEU A 108 -11.46 -10.46 21.20
C LEU A 108 -12.69 -11.13 20.58
N THR A 109 -12.98 -12.37 20.97
CA THR A 109 -14.18 -13.07 20.48
C THR A 109 -15.42 -12.56 21.19
N GLY A 110 -16.41 -12.13 20.39
CA GLY A 110 -17.72 -11.74 20.88
C GLY A 110 -18.54 -12.93 21.40
N SER A 111 -19.62 -12.65 22.13
CA SER A 111 -20.57 -13.67 22.60
C SER A 111 -21.29 -14.42 21.48
N ASP A 112 -21.26 -13.89 20.26
CA ASP A 112 -21.77 -14.47 19.03
C ASP A 112 -20.77 -15.43 18.35
N GLY A 113 -19.59 -15.65 18.95
CA GLY A 113 -18.56 -16.54 18.41
C GLY A 113 -17.84 -15.99 17.19
N VAL A 114 -18.03 -14.70 16.89
CA VAL A 114 -17.32 -13.99 15.82
C VAL A 114 -16.22 -13.14 16.43
N THR A 115 -15.06 -13.14 15.77
CA THR A 115 -13.89 -12.33 16.12
C THR A 115 -13.70 -11.21 15.11
#